data_AF-A0A7T5R334-F1
#
_entry.id   AF-A0A7T5R334-F1
#
_cell.length_a   1.000
_cell.length_b   1.000
_cell.length_c   1.000
_cell.angle_alpha   90.00
_cell.angle_beta   90.00
_cell.angle_gamma   90.00
#
_symmetry.space_group_name_H-M   'P 1'
#
loop_
_entity.id
_entity.type
_entity.pdbx_description
1 polymer ?
#
loop_
_entity_poly.entity_id
_entity_poly.type
_entity_poly.pdbx_seq_one_letter_code
_entity_poly.pdbx_strand_id
1 'polypeptide(L)'
;MGAKKKPADKNLNIDLKAGFGFDPDWTLEQAMAAGSDGPLSPFWRWQRWQQLEEEYRKRFEAGDKEVVFTALHACACSNLSMPDWLADAYAAGFHKWVNYRAGSLDEAFDVAIPKGKHLNALRKNRMLRFAVPLAVDKARNEGNAIQQGLFEKVGKEFGISGSSAKNLYYRYRNTFLKKS
;
A
#
# COMPACT_ATOMS: atom_id res chain seq x y z
N MET A 1 27.24 -25.33 -49.77
CA MET A 1 27.27 -25.31 -48.29
C MET A 1 26.05 -24.54 -47.81
N GLY A 2 24.96 -25.25 -47.48
CA GLY A 2 23.67 -24.65 -47.13
C GLY A 2 23.60 -24.25 -45.67
N ALA A 3 23.33 -22.98 -45.39
CA ALA A 3 23.12 -22.46 -44.05
C ALA A 3 21.83 -23.04 -43.45
N LYS A 4 21.96 -23.88 -42.42
CA LYS A 4 20.83 -24.35 -41.61
C LYS A 4 20.30 -23.18 -40.77
N LYS A 5 19.11 -22.69 -41.14
CA LYS A 5 18.31 -21.79 -40.27
C LYS A 5 18.01 -22.52 -38.95
N LYS A 6 18.47 -21.93 -37.85
CA LYS A 6 18.12 -22.33 -36.48
C LYS A 6 16.59 -22.16 -36.31
N PRO A 7 15.84 -23.17 -35.86
CA PRO A 7 14.42 -22.99 -35.62
C PRO A 7 14.24 -21.98 -34.49
N ALA A 8 13.40 -20.96 -34.73
CA ALA A 8 12.95 -20.04 -33.70
C ALA A 8 12.04 -20.84 -32.75
N ASP A 9 12.44 -20.91 -31.47
CA ASP A 9 11.59 -21.40 -30.39
C ASP A 9 10.34 -20.51 -30.31
N LYS A 10 9.28 -20.97 -30.97
CA LYS A 10 7.92 -20.50 -30.77
C LYS A 10 7.34 -21.34 -29.64
N ASN A 11 6.80 -20.65 -28.63
CA ASN A 11 6.05 -21.18 -27.49
C ASN A 11 6.84 -21.42 -26.19
N LEU A 12 7.46 -20.36 -25.66
CA LEU A 12 7.32 -20.11 -24.21
C LEU A 12 6.10 -19.20 -24.02
N ASN A 13 4.92 -19.76 -24.22
CA ASN A 13 3.71 -19.20 -23.61
C ASN A 13 3.78 -19.66 -22.16
N ILE A 14 4.68 -19.05 -21.36
CA ILE A 14 4.62 -19.16 -19.92
C ILE A 14 3.29 -18.51 -19.59
N ASP A 15 2.30 -19.32 -19.27
CA ASP A 15 1.05 -18.84 -18.73
C ASP A 15 1.42 -18.11 -17.44
N LEU A 16 1.62 -16.79 -17.54
CA LEU A 16 2.03 -15.94 -16.42
C LEU A 16 1.04 -16.11 -15.25
N LYS A 17 -0.20 -16.55 -15.52
CA LYS A 17 -1.22 -16.88 -14.52
C LYS A 17 -0.86 -18.06 -13.62
N ALA A 18 -0.08 -19.04 -14.12
CA ALA A 18 0.27 -20.24 -13.35
C ALA A 18 1.29 -19.98 -12.22
N GLY A 19 1.98 -18.83 -12.21
CA GLY A 19 3.02 -18.51 -11.24
C GLY A 19 2.56 -17.82 -9.95
N PHE A 20 1.33 -17.30 -9.91
CA PHE A 20 0.87 -16.43 -8.81
C PHE A 20 0.13 -17.15 -7.68
N GLY A 21 -0.43 -18.32 -7.97
CA GLY A 21 -1.34 -19.01 -7.05
C GLY A 21 -2.71 -18.33 -6.90
N PHE A 22 -3.08 -17.41 -7.81
CA PHE A 22 -4.41 -16.82 -7.98
C PHE A 22 -4.58 -16.33 -9.43
N ASP A 23 -5.82 -16.11 -9.88
CA ASP A 23 -6.10 -15.44 -11.16
C ASP A 23 -6.41 -13.95 -10.91
N PRO A 24 -5.66 -13.00 -11.50
CA PRO A 24 -5.94 -11.57 -11.43
C PRO A 24 -7.37 -11.17 -11.81
N ASP A 25 -8.00 -11.95 -12.69
CA ASP A 25 -9.32 -11.63 -13.26
C ASP A 25 -10.48 -12.23 -12.46
N TRP A 26 -10.22 -12.89 -11.32
CA TRP A 26 -11.28 -13.43 -10.48
C TRP A 26 -12.24 -12.36 -9.98
N THR A 27 -13.51 -12.75 -9.86
CA THR A 27 -14.47 -12.00 -9.04
C THR A 27 -14.14 -12.15 -7.56
N LEU A 28 -14.71 -11.28 -6.72
CA LEU A 28 -14.57 -11.39 -5.26
C LEU A 28 -15.00 -12.77 -4.74
N GLU A 29 -16.12 -13.29 -5.23
CA GLU A 29 -16.66 -14.60 -4.83
C GLU A 29 -15.70 -15.74 -5.19
N GLN A 30 -15.13 -15.71 -6.40
CA GLN A 30 -14.14 -16.68 -6.85
C GLN A 30 -12.87 -16.63 -6.00
N ALA A 31 -12.37 -15.42 -5.71
CA ALA A 31 -11.19 -15.24 -4.87
C ALA A 31 -11.41 -15.73 -3.44
N MET A 32 -12.57 -15.44 -2.85
CA MET A 32 -12.92 -15.93 -1.50
C MET A 32 -13.03 -17.45 -1.46
N ALA A 33 -13.66 -18.05 -2.47
CA ALA A 33 -13.80 -19.50 -2.59
C ALA A 33 -12.43 -20.22 -2.71
N ALA A 34 -11.43 -19.54 -3.26
CA ALA A 34 -10.06 -20.06 -3.38
C ALA A 34 -9.27 -20.08 -2.06
N GLY A 35 -9.77 -19.45 -0.99
CA GLY A 35 -9.22 -19.56 0.37
C GLY A 35 -8.58 -18.28 0.91
N SER A 36 -8.80 -18.04 2.21
CA SER A 36 -8.44 -16.81 2.95
C SER A 36 -7.61 -17.08 4.23
N ASP A 37 -6.99 -18.26 4.32
CA ASP A 37 -6.35 -18.84 5.51
C ASP A 37 -5.00 -18.21 5.90
N GLY A 38 -4.57 -17.14 5.23
CA GLY A 38 -3.40 -16.36 5.62
C GLY A 38 -2.97 -15.33 4.59
N PRO A 39 -2.01 -14.44 4.90
CA PRO A 39 -1.63 -13.31 4.03
C PRO A 39 -1.07 -13.73 2.66
N LEU A 40 -0.69 -14.99 2.49
CA LEU A 40 -0.22 -15.57 1.24
C LEU A 40 -1.26 -16.46 0.54
N SER A 41 -2.48 -16.54 1.08
CA SER A 41 -3.56 -17.30 0.45
C SER A 41 -4.01 -16.64 -0.86
N PRO A 42 -4.68 -17.39 -1.75
CA PRO A 42 -5.13 -16.86 -3.04
C PRO A 42 -5.99 -15.60 -2.92
N PHE A 43 -6.94 -15.56 -1.97
CA PHE A 43 -7.78 -14.39 -1.73
C PHE A 43 -6.95 -13.13 -1.40
N TRP A 44 -6.03 -13.23 -0.44
CA TRP A 44 -5.26 -12.08 0.02
C TRP A 44 -4.29 -11.58 -1.05
N ARG A 45 -3.72 -12.48 -1.84
CA ARG A 45 -2.89 -12.12 -3.01
C ARG A 45 -3.70 -11.43 -4.10
N TRP A 46 -4.87 -11.96 -4.44
CA TRP A 46 -5.80 -11.32 -5.38
C TRP A 46 -6.22 -9.93 -4.91
N GLN A 47 -6.61 -9.78 -3.64
CA GLN A 47 -7.01 -8.49 -3.09
C GLN A 47 -5.87 -7.45 -3.18
N ARG A 48 -4.63 -7.89 -2.90
CA ARG A 48 -3.44 -7.03 -3.04
C ARG A 48 -3.17 -6.64 -4.48
N TRP A 49 -3.36 -7.56 -5.42
CA TRP A 49 -3.29 -7.27 -6.85
C TRP A 49 -4.33 -6.22 -7.26
N GLN A 50 -5.60 -6.39 -6.86
CA GLN A 50 -6.65 -5.40 -7.13
C GLN A 50 -6.30 -4.02 -6.56
N GLN A 51 -5.74 -3.97 -5.34
CA GLN A 51 -5.29 -2.70 -4.75
C GLN A 51 -4.14 -2.05 -5.55
N LEU A 52 -3.19 -2.83 -6.05
CA LEU A 52 -2.09 -2.34 -6.88
C LEU A 52 -2.63 -1.68 -8.16
N GLU A 53 -3.50 -2.35 -8.90
CA GLU A 53 -4.03 -1.87 -10.18
C GLU A 53 -5.06 -0.74 -10.02
N GLU A 54 -5.96 -0.82 -9.03
CA GLU A 54 -7.07 0.13 -8.93
C GLU A 54 -6.78 1.37 -8.09
N GLU A 55 -5.93 1.26 -7.08
CA GLU A 55 -5.64 2.36 -6.16
C GLU A 55 -4.24 2.94 -6.40
N TYR A 56 -3.22 2.07 -6.40
CA TYR A 56 -1.84 2.55 -6.43
C TYR A 56 -1.44 3.06 -7.81
N ARG A 57 -1.86 2.39 -8.87
CA ARG A 57 -1.67 2.85 -10.24
C ARG A 57 -2.30 4.23 -10.45
N LYS A 58 -3.56 4.44 -10.03
CA LYS A 58 -4.25 5.75 -10.17
C LYS A 58 -3.52 6.85 -9.42
N ARG A 59 -3.02 6.58 -8.21
CA ARG A 59 -2.20 7.53 -7.46
C ARG A 59 -0.90 7.87 -8.18
N PHE A 60 -0.22 6.85 -8.73
CA PHE A 60 1.01 7.04 -9.50
C PHE A 60 0.78 7.90 -10.74
N GLU A 61 -0.28 7.61 -11.49
CA GLU A 61 -0.71 8.36 -12.67
C GLU A 61 -1.12 9.80 -12.31
N ALA A 62 -1.69 10.02 -11.11
CA ALA A 62 -1.98 11.34 -10.57
C ALA A 62 -0.74 12.10 -10.05
N GLY A 63 0.46 11.51 -10.15
CA GLY A 63 1.72 12.14 -9.78
C GLY A 63 2.23 11.83 -8.37
N ASP A 64 1.56 10.97 -7.60
CA ASP A 64 2.04 10.53 -6.29
C ASP A 64 3.16 9.49 -6.47
N LYS A 65 4.42 9.95 -6.47
CA LYS A 65 5.60 9.08 -6.66
C LYS A 65 5.95 8.23 -5.44
N GLU A 66 5.51 8.64 -4.24
CA GLU A 66 5.71 7.85 -3.01
C GLU A 66 4.99 6.50 -3.09
N VAL A 67 3.93 6.41 -3.89
CA VAL A 67 3.16 5.17 -4.06
C VAL A 67 4.00 4.03 -4.64
N VAL A 68 5.08 4.32 -5.38
CA VAL A 68 6.00 3.30 -5.93
C VAL A 68 6.57 2.42 -4.81
N PHE A 69 7.03 3.03 -3.71
CA PHE A 69 7.57 2.27 -2.59
C PHE A 69 6.49 1.52 -1.80
N THR A 70 5.29 2.09 -1.72
CA THR A 70 4.14 1.42 -1.08
C THR A 70 3.72 0.18 -1.87
N ALA A 71 3.67 0.30 -3.20
CA ALA A 71 3.35 -0.78 -4.12
C ALA A 71 4.44 -1.87 -4.11
N LEU A 72 5.72 -1.47 -4.13
CA LEU A 72 6.86 -2.40 -4.04
C LEU A 72 6.80 -3.22 -2.74
N HIS A 73 6.54 -2.57 -1.61
CA HIS A 73 6.34 -3.24 -0.33
C HIS A 73 5.15 -4.21 -0.37
N ALA A 74 4.03 -3.83 -0.98
CA ALA A 74 2.86 -4.70 -1.12
C ALA A 74 3.17 -5.97 -1.92
N CYS A 75 3.92 -5.83 -3.03
CA CYS A 75 4.39 -6.96 -3.82
C CYS A 75 5.30 -7.88 -3.01
N ALA A 76 6.30 -7.31 -2.31
CA ALA A 76 7.25 -8.06 -1.49
C ALA A 76 6.57 -8.83 -0.33
N CYS A 77 5.61 -8.20 0.36
CA CYS A 77 4.90 -8.85 1.47
C CYS A 77 3.91 -9.94 1.03
N SER A 78 3.47 -9.90 -0.22
CA SER A 78 2.43 -10.79 -0.73
C SER A 78 2.96 -11.81 -1.74
N ASN A 79 4.28 -11.83 -1.97
CA ASN A 79 4.95 -12.63 -2.98
C ASN A 79 4.33 -12.46 -4.38
N LEU A 80 4.07 -11.20 -4.76
CA LEU A 80 3.55 -10.84 -6.09
C LEU A 80 4.69 -10.38 -6.98
N SER A 81 4.63 -10.76 -8.25
CA SER A 81 5.38 -10.07 -9.31
C SER A 81 4.91 -8.62 -9.42
N MET A 82 5.83 -7.72 -9.75
CA MET A 82 5.49 -6.32 -10.00
C MET A 82 4.67 -6.20 -11.29
N PRO A 83 3.59 -5.39 -11.30
CA PRO A 83 2.94 -5.00 -12.55
C PRO A 83 3.87 -4.09 -13.37
N ASP A 84 3.66 -4.04 -14.69
CA ASP A 84 4.55 -3.35 -15.63
C ASP A 84 4.80 -1.88 -15.24
N TRP A 85 3.74 -1.15 -14.89
CA TRP A 85 3.85 0.27 -14.49
C TRP A 85 4.77 0.46 -13.28
N LEU A 86 4.76 -0.48 -12.33
CA LEU A 86 5.59 -0.43 -11.14
C LEU A 86 7.03 -0.83 -11.46
N ALA A 87 7.21 -1.85 -12.28
CA ALA A 87 8.52 -2.30 -12.74
C ALA A 87 9.24 -1.18 -13.51
N ASP A 88 8.54 -0.52 -14.44
CA ASP A 88 9.07 0.60 -15.21
C ASP A 88 9.42 1.79 -14.32
N ALA A 89 8.52 2.16 -13.40
CA ALA A 89 8.75 3.27 -12.47
C ALA A 89 9.97 3.01 -11.56
N TYR A 90 10.07 1.79 -11.02
CA TYR A 90 11.21 1.38 -10.20
C TYR A 90 12.51 1.36 -11.01
N ALA A 91 12.50 0.75 -12.19
CA ALA A 91 13.68 0.66 -13.05
C ALA A 91 14.18 2.05 -13.47
N ALA A 92 13.27 2.98 -13.81
CA ALA A 92 13.63 4.34 -14.16
C ALA A 92 14.31 5.08 -12.99
N GLY A 93 13.75 5.00 -11.79
CA GLY A 93 14.35 5.60 -10.59
C GLY A 93 15.69 4.95 -10.22
N PHE A 94 15.75 3.61 -10.24
CA PHE A 94 16.96 2.86 -9.96
C PHE A 94 18.08 3.18 -10.96
N HIS A 95 17.77 3.25 -12.27
CA HIS A 95 18.73 3.64 -13.29
C HIS A 95 19.27 5.05 -13.09
N LYS A 96 18.44 6.03 -12.72
CA LYS A 96 18.93 7.37 -12.38
C LYS A 96 19.93 7.34 -11.22
N TRP A 97 19.61 6.56 -10.19
CA TRP A 97 20.45 6.42 -9.00
C TRP A 97 21.81 5.77 -9.31
N VAL A 98 21.82 4.58 -9.93
CA VAL A 98 23.07 3.82 -10.16
C VAL A 98 23.98 4.45 -11.20
N ASN A 99 23.44 5.30 -12.08
CA ASN A 99 24.21 6.08 -13.04
C ASN A 99 24.59 7.48 -12.52
N TYR A 100 24.40 7.75 -11.22
CA TYR A 100 24.73 9.03 -10.58
C TYR A 100 24.08 10.24 -11.27
N ARG A 101 22.88 10.08 -11.83
CA ARG A 101 22.11 11.15 -12.48
C ARG A 101 21.21 11.92 -11.50
N ALA A 102 21.21 11.52 -10.23
CA ALA A 102 20.50 12.16 -9.13
C ALA A 102 21.41 12.19 -7.90
N GLY A 103 21.37 13.28 -7.13
CA GLY A 103 22.16 13.46 -5.91
C GLY A 103 21.60 12.73 -4.68
N SER A 104 20.38 12.18 -4.77
CA SER A 104 19.73 11.41 -3.71
C SER A 104 18.72 10.41 -4.29
N LEU A 105 18.31 9.43 -3.47
CA LEU A 105 17.20 8.52 -3.84
C LEU A 105 15.86 9.27 -3.96
N ASP A 106 15.63 10.25 -3.10
CA ASP A 106 14.44 11.11 -3.16
C ASP A 106 14.34 11.79 -4.53
N GLU A 107 15.43 12.39 -5.00
CA GLU A 107 15.52 12.98 -6.35
C GLU A 107 15.40 11.92 -7.47
N ALA A 108 16.03 10.75 -7.31
CA ALA A 108 15.99 9.69 -8.32
C ALA A 108 14.56 9.17 -8.55
N PHE A 109 13.78 9.04 -7.49
CA PHE A 109 12.40 8.55 -7.52
C PHE A 109 11.36 9.68 -7.57
N ASP A 110 11.79 10.94 -7.62
CA ASP A 110 10.91 12.13 -7.61
C ASP A 110 9.96 12.14 -6.40
N VAL A 111 10.50 11.72 -5.25
CA VAL A 111 9.82 11.72 -3.95
C VAL A 111 10.30 12.91 -3.14
N ALA A 112 9.37 13.61 -2.50
CA ALA A 112 9.72 14.74 -1.64
C ALA A 112 8.93 14.69 -0.34
N ILE A 113 9.66 14.72 0.79
CA ILE A 113 9.03 14.99 2.09
C ILE A 113 8.41 16.40 2.02
N PRO A 114 7.12 16.57 2.35
CA PRO A 114 6.47 17.87 2.26
C PRO A 114 7.23 18.93 3.07
N LYS A 115 7.57 20.05 2.41
CA LYS A 115 8.32 21.15 3.03
C LYS A 115 7.64 21.63 4.32
N GLY A 116 8.45 21.91 5.35
CA GLY A 116 7.96 22.34 6.66
C GLY A 116 7.41 21.22 7.55
N LYS A 117 7.51 19.94 7.15
CA LYS A 117 7.21 18.81 8.04
C LYS A 117 8.48 18.30 8.70
N HIS A 118 8.50 18.32 10.03
CA HIS A 118 9.57 17.69 10.81
C HIS A 118 9.37 16.17 10.89
N LEU A 119 10.44 15.39 10.74
CA LEU A 119 10.40 13.92 10.80
C LEU A 119 9.75 13.40 12.08
N ASN A 120 10.02 14.02 13.23
CA ASN A 120 9.41 13.64 14.51
C ASN A 120 7.88 13.84 14.50
N ALA A 121 7.40 14.91 13.86
CA ALA A 121 5.97 15.14 13.71
C ALA A 121 5.33 14.11 12.77
N LEU A 122 5.99 13.74 11.67
CA LEU A 122 5.53 12.69 10.76
C LEU A 122 5.48 11.32 11.45
N ARG A 123 6.51 10.96 12.21
CA ARG A 123 6.55 9.72 13.03
C ARG A 123 5.41 9.69 14.04
N LYS A 124 5.22 10.78 14.79
CA LYS A 124 4.12 10.92 15.76
C LYS A 124 2.77 10.78 15.05
N ASN A 125 2.56 11.44 13.91
CA ASN A 125 1.32 11.34 13.14
C ASN A 125 1.05 9.91 12.63
N ARG A 126 2.08 9.23 12.10
CA ARG A 126 1.98 7.84 11.62
C ARG A 126 1.53 6.86 12.71
N MET A 127 1.95 7.08 13.95
CA MET A 127 1.49 6.29 15.10
C MET A 127 0.06 6.67 15.50
N LEU A 128 -0.20 7.96 15.68
CA LEU A 128 -1.49 8.45 16.21
C LEU A 128 -2.68 8.20 15.29
N ARG A 129 -2.47 8.12 13.96
CA ARG A 129 -3.56 7.82 13.00
C ARG A 129 -4.22 6.46 13.24
N PHE A 130 -3.54 5.53 13.91
CA PHE A 130 -4.07 4.23 14.31
C PHE A 130 -4.48 4.21 15.77
N ALA A 131 -3.60 4.68 16.66
CA ALA A 131 -3.77 4.55 18.09
C ALA A 131 -5.00 5.32 18.61
N VAL A 132 -5.24 6.52 18.09
CA VAL A 132 -6.37 7.36 18.54
C VAL A 132 -7.72 6.76 18.15
N PRO A 133 -7.99 6.40 16.87
CA PRO A 133 -9.25 5.76 16.54
C PRO A 133 -9.51 4.47 17.31
N LEU A 134 -8.50 3.60 17.46
CA LEU A 134 -8.62 2.36 18.21
C LEU A 134 -8.97 2.60 19.69
N ALA A 135 -8.33 3.58 20.34
CA ALA A 135 -8.63 3.91 21.73
C ALA A 135 -10.05 4.49 21.90
N VAL A 136 -10.49 5.35 20.96
CA VAL A 136 -11.86 5.89 20.95
C VAL A 136 -12.89 4.77 20.76
N ASP A 137 -12.68 3.87 19.80
CA ASP A 137 -13.59 2.76 19.54
C ASP A 137 -13.60 1.76 20.70
N LYS A 138 -12.46 1.49 21.33
CA LYS A 138 -12.39 0.68 22.55
C LYS A 138 -13.23 1.29 23.66
N ALA A 139 -13.03 2.57 23.97
CA ALA A 139 -13.80 3.25 25.01
C ALA A 139 -15.30 3.31 24.68
N ARG A 140 -15.66 3.49 23.41
CA ARG A 140 -17.06 3.41 22.95
C ARG A 140 -17.66 2.02 23.18
N ASN A 141 -16.92 0.96 22.87
CA ASN A 141 -17.36 -0.43 23.10
C ASN A 141 -17.51 -0.75 24.59
N GLU A 142 -16.78 -0.04 25.46
CA GLU A 142 -16.93 -0.08 26.91
C GLU A 142 -18.12 0.78 27.42
N GLY A 143 -18.95 1.32 26.52
CA GLY A 143 -20.17 2.07 26.86
C GLY A 143 -19.98 3.58 27.01
N ASN A 144 -18.79 4.13 26.76
CA ASN A 144 -18.58 5.57 26.82
C ASN A 144 -19.23 6.27 25.61
N ALA A 145 -20.02 7.31 25.86
CA ALA A 145 -20.60 8.12 24.79
C ALA A 145 -19.52 8.88 24.01
N ILE A 146 -19.64 8.93 22.68
CA ILE A 146 -18.73 9.72 21.82
C ILE A 146 -19.08 11.21 21.98
N GLN A 147 -18.49 11.83 22.98
CA GLN A 147 -18.63 13.24 23.30
C GLN A 147 -17.26 13.89 23.49
N GLN A 148 -17.23 15.22 23.64
CA GLN A 148 -16.00 15.99 23.79
C GLN A 148 -15.09 15.48 24.91
N GLY A 149 -15.66 15.12 26.08
CA GLY A 149 -14.90 14.60 27.21
C GLY A 149 -14.17 13.29 26.93
N LEU A 150 -14.71 12.44 26.04
CA LEU A 150 -14.01 11.22 25.60
C LEU A 150 -12.72 11.57 24.83
N PHE A 151 -12.82 12.52 23.90
CA PHE A 151 -11.66 12.95 23.11
C PHE A 151 -10.60 13.65 23.97
N GLU A 152 -11.00 14.38 25.01
CA GLU A 152 -10.07 14.98 25.96
C GLU A 152 -9.31 13.92 26.77
N LYS A 153 -10.02 12.89 27.26
CA LYS A 153 -9.41 11.76 27.95
C LYS A 153 -8.39 11.03 27.05
N VAL A 154 -8.79 10.68 25.83
CA VAL A 154 -7.91 10.01 24.85
C VAL A 154 -6.77 10.94 24.42
N GLY A 155 -7.02 12.23 24.23
CA GLY A 155 -5.99 13.20 23.87
C GLY A 155 -4.90 13.28 24.94
N LYS A 156 -5.30 13.31 26.22
CA LYS A 156 -4.37 13.31 27.36
C LYS A 156 -3.49 12.05 27.38
N GLU A 157 -4.05 10.88 27.12
CA GLU A 157 -3.31 9.61 27.03
C GLU A 157 -2.18 9.67 25.98
N PHE A 158 -2.45 10.28 24.82
CA PHE A 158 -1.50 10.37 23.72
C PHE A 158 -0.68 11.68 23.67
N GLY A 159 -0.79 12.54 24.68
CA GLY A 159 -0.12 13.83 24.72
C GLY A 159 -0.48 14.75 23.54
N ILE A 160 -1.77 14.86 23.24
CA ILE A 160 -2.37 15.76 22.24
C ILE A 160 -3.65 16.42 22.79
N SER A 161 -4.14 17.47 22.13
CA SER A 161 -5.41 18.09 22.54
C SER A 161 -6.61 17.20 22.18
N GLY A 162 -7.73 17.37 22.91
CA GLY A 162 -8.99 16.69 22.58
C GLY A 162 -9.47 17.00 21.16
N SER A 163 -9.31 18.25 20.69
CA SER A 163 -9.63 18.63 19.30
C SER A 163 -8.77 17.89 18.28
N SER A 164 -7.47 17.70 18.54
CA SER A 164 -6.59 16.90 17.69
C SER A 164 -7.00 15.42 17.68
N ALA A 165 -7.35 14.86 18.84
CA ALA A 165 -7.84 13.49 18.94
C ALA A 165 -9.15 13.29 18.16
N LYS A 166 -10.10 14.22 18.30
CA LYS A 166 -11.36 14.25 17.55
C LYS A 166 -11.12 14.28 16.04
N ASN A 167 -10.26 15.17 15.57
CA ASN A 167 -9.92 15.29 14.15
C ASN A 167 -9.28 14.01 13.61
N LEU A 168 -8.35 13.40 14.36
CA LEU A 168 -7.74 12.12 13.99
C LEU A 168 -8.77 11.00 13.92
N TYR A 169 -9.66 10.90 14.92
CA TYR A 169 -10.73 9.91 14.93
C TYR A 169 -11.59 10.04 13.67
N TYR A 170 -12.22 11.19 13.43
CA TYR A 170 -13.13 11.31 12.28
C TYR A 170 -12.41 11.20 10.92
N ARG A 171 -11.16 11.66 10.82
CA ARG A 171 -10.36 11.53 9.59
C ARG A 171 -10.07 10.07 9.23
N TYR A 172 -9.77 9.23 10.21
CA TYR A 172 -9.28 7.86 9.97
C TYR A 172 -10.27 6.76 10.39
N ARG A 173 -11.43 7.10 10.95
CA ARG A 173 -12.47 6.15 11.37
C ARG A 173 -12.90 5.23 10.22
N ASN A 174 -13.11 5.78 9.03
CA ASN A 174 -13.55 5.00 7.87
C ASN A 174 -12.45 4.08 7.30
N THR A 175 -11.19 4.30 7.69
CA THR A 175 -10.07 3.43 7.27
C THR A 175 -10.14 2.07 7.95
N PHE A 176 -10.84 1.94 9.09
CA PHE A 176 -10.97 0.69 9.86
C PHE A 176 -12.39 0.14 9.92
N LEU A 177 -13.40 0.91 9.51
CA LEU A 177 -14.82 0.53 9.56
C LEU A 177 -15.39 -0.04 8.26
N LYS A 178 -14.58 -0.27 7.21
CA LYS A 178 -14.96 -1.24 6.18
C LYS A 178 -14.89 -2.64 6.81
N LYS A 179 -15.93 -2.99 7.57
CA LYS A 179 -16.18 -4.36 8.01
C LYS A 179 -16.22 -5.25 6.76
N SER A 180 -15.45 -6.33 6.80
CA SER A 180 -15.59 -7.50 5.92
C SER A 180 -17.02 -8.00 5.91
#